data_AF-A0A8J8SUC6-F1
#
_entry.id   AF-A0A8J8SUC6-F1
#
_cell.length_a   1.000
_cell.length_b   1.000
_cell.length_c   1.000
_cell.angle_alpha   90.00
_cell.angle_beta   90.00
_cell.angle_gamma   90.00
#
_symmetry.space_group_name_H-M   'P 1'
#
loop_
_entity.id
_entity.type
_entity.pdbx_description
1 polymer ?
#
loop_
_entity_poly.entity_id
_entity_poly.type
_entity_poly.pdbx_seq_one_letter_code
_entity_poly.pdbx_strand_id
1 'polypeptide(L)'
;MAFFRQLVGKILKNFNDRLSVSAAAALAFAVFCVLKAKGKPKFPFVNLSNFMLVLQKKLVEEVIFDGSHILFRCVNQAQWHVTQAEPMIRGKELFKSLVQYRCQFK
;
A
#
# COMPACT_ATOMS: atom_id res chain seq x y z
N MET A 1 1.57 -15.30 -15.82
CA MET A 1 2.73 -16.21 -15.61
C MET A 1 3.50 -16.54 -16.90
N ALA A 2 2.84 -16.76 -18.05
CA ALA A 2 3.51 -17.15 -19.30
C ALA A 2 4.50 -16.10 -19.88
N PHE A 3 4.16 -14.81 -19.79
CA PHE A 3 4.99 -13.72 -20.32
C PHE A 3 6.35 -13.59 -19.62
N PHE A 4 6.40 -13.90 -18.33
CA PHE A 4 7.63 -13.83 -17.52
C PHE A 4 8.61 -14.95 -17.88
N ARG A 5 8.11 -16.17 -18.14
CA ARG A 5 8.95 -17.29 -18.61
C ARG A 5 9.59 -16.99 -19.97
N GLN A 6 8.87 -16.33 -20.87
CA GLN A 6 9.42 -15.92 -22.17
C GLN A 6 10.45 -14.79 -22.05
N LEU A 7 10.22 -13.82 -21.15
CA LEU A 7 11.15 -12.71 -20.91
C LEU A 7 12.45 -13.20 -20.26
N VAL A 8 12.33 -14.04 -19.24
CA VAL A 8 13.47 -14.69 -18.56
C VAL A 8 14.21 -15.62 -19.54
N GLY A 9 13.49 -16.38 -20.37
CA GLY A 9 14.09 -17.22 -21.40
C GLY A 9 14.85 -16.43 -22.47
N LYS A 10 14.34 -15.28 -22.92
CA LYS A 10 15.06 -14.38 -23.85
C LYS A 10 16.31 -13.77 -23.22
N ILE A 11 16.25 -13.38 -21.95
CA ILE A 11 17.40 -12.83 -21.22
C ILE A 11 18.46 -13.93 -21.03
N LEU A 12 18.08 -15.13 -20.56
CA LEU A 12 19.02 -16.26 -20.42
C LEU A 12 19.68 -16.66 -21.75
N LYS A 13 18.93 -16.66 -22.86
CA LYS A 13 19.44 -17.06 -24.17
C LYS A 13 20.44 -16.04 -24.75
N ASN A 14 20.27 -14.75 -24.46
CA ASN A 14 21.20 -13.70 -24.90
C ASN A 14 22.43 -13.54 -23.99
N PHE A 15 22.40 -14.05 -22.76
CA PHE A 15 23.49 -13.90 -21.78
C PHE A 15 24.44 -15.11 -21.68
N ASN A 16 24.10 -16.24 -22.29
CA ASN A 16 24.93 -17.46 -22.26
C ASN A 16 26.26 -17.30 -23.03
N ASP A 17 26.39 -16.30 -23.90
CA ASP A 17 27.58 -16.16 -24.75
C ASP A 17 28.69 -15.26 -24.15
N ARG A 18 28.44 -14.42 -23.13
CA ARG A 18 29.45 -13.37 -22.78
C ARG A 18 29.62 -12.87 -21.33
N LEU A 19 28.97 -13.37 -20.27
CA LEU A 19 29.22 -12.77 -18.93
C LEU A 19 29.28 -13.74 -17.73
N SER A 20 30.19 -13.39 -16.82
CA SER A 20 30.54 -14.07 -15.58
C SER A 20 29.33 -14.33 -14.67
N VAL A 21 29.37 -15.48 -13.97
CA VAL A 21 28.40 -15.99 -12.98
C VAL A 21 27.86 -14.91 -12.01
N SER A 22 28.68 -13.89 -11.71
CA SER A 22 28.32 -12.74 -10.88
C SER A 22 27.19 -11.87 -11.46
N ALA A 23 27.15 -11.63 -12.76
CA ALA A 23 26.12 -10.80 -13.40
C ALA A 23 24.76 -11.50 -13.44
N ALA A 24 24.76 -12.82 -13.63
CA ALA A 24 23.55 -13.65 -13.59
C ALA A 24 22.94 -13.67 -12.17
N ALA A 25 23.79 -13.77 -11.13
CA ALA A 25 23.35 -13.72 -9.74
C ALA A 25 22.75 -12.35 -9.37
N ALA A 26 23.35 -11.24 -9.81
CA ALA A 26 22.84 -9.90 -9.59
C ALA A 26 21.48 -9.67 -10.27
N LEU A 27 21.30 -10.18 -11.50
CA LEU A 27 20.01 -10.15 -12.21
C LEU A 27 18.94 -10.95 -11.47
N ALA A 28 19.27 -12.15 -10.97
CA ALA A 28 18.34 -12.96 -10.19
C ALA A 28 17.91 -12.24 -8.89
N PHE A 29 18.86 -11.62 -8.19
CA PHE A 29 18.57 -10.82 -6.99
C PHE A 29 17.71 -9.59 -7.28
N ALA A 30 18.02 -8.86 -8.36
CA ALA A 30 17.23 -7.70 -8.77
C ALA A 30 15.79 -8.10 -9.13
N VAL A 31 15.62 -9.19 -9.88
CA VAL A 31 14.30 -9.74 -10.20
C VAL A 31 13.55 -10.18 -8.95
N PHE A 32 14.22 -10.83 -7.99
CA PHE A 32 13.63 -11.21 -6.71
C PHE A 32 13.17 -10.00 -5.88
N CYS A 33 14.01 -8.96 -5.77
CA CYS A 33 13.65 -7.73 -5.07
C CYS A 33 12.47 -7.00 -5.73
N VAL A 34 12.43 -6.95 -7.07
CA VAL A 34 11.30 -6.37 -7.83
C VAL A 34 10.02 -7.18 -7.62
N LEU A 35 10.11 -8.51 -7.58
CA LEU A 35 8.97 -9.38 -7.28
C LEU A 35 8.46 -9.20 -5.84
N LYS A 36 9.37 -9.07 -4.87
CA LYS A 36 9.04 -8.80 -3.46
C LYS A 36 8.39 -7.41 -3.31
N ALA A 37 8.90 -6.40 -4.01
CA ALA A 37 8.34 -5.05 -4.01
C ALA A 37 6.98 -4.94 -4.72
N LYS A 38 6.71 -5.81 -5.71
CA LYS A 38 5.37 -5.93 -6.32
C LYS A 38 4.31 -6.46 -5.35
N GLY A 39 4.71 -7.08 -4.25
CA GLY A 39 3.86 -7.32 -3.10
C GLY A 39 3.55 -5.99 -2.40
N LYS A 40 2.71 -5.15 -3.01
CA LYS A 40 2.17 -3.96 -2.33
C LYS A 40 1.56 -4.42 -1.00
N PRO A 41 1.78 -3.70 0.12
CA PRO A 41 1.12 -4.01 1.37
C PRO A 41 -0.39 -4.03 1.13
N LYS A 42 -1.01 -5.20 1.30
CA LYS A 42 -2.47 -5.33 1.26
C LYS A 42 -3.00 -4.74 2.56
N PHE A 43 -3.34 -3.46 2.53
CA PHE A 43 -4.06 -2.86 3.64
C PHE A 43 -5.49 -3.43 3.67
N PRO A 44 -5.96 -3.93 4.83
CA PRO A 44 -7.34 -4.36 4.97
C PRO A 44 -8.29 -3.20 4.68
N PHE A 45 -9.24 -3.44 3.77
CA PHE A 45 -10.27 -2.48 3.44
C PHE A 45 -11.39 -2.52 4.50
N VAL A 46 -11.78 -1.35 4.98
CA VAL A 46 -12.82 -1.16 5.99
C VAL A 46 -13.92 -0.31 5.39
N ASN A 47 -15.17 -0.75 5.58
CA ASN A 47 -16.33 0.03 5.14
C ASN A 47 -16.40 1.37 5.89
N LEU A 48 -16.89 2.40 5.20
CA LEU A 48 -16.97 3.75 5.73
C LEU A 48 -17.78 3.83 7.05
N SER A 49 -18.87 3.06 7.18
CA SER A 49 -19.67 3.00 8.41
C SER A 49 -18.85 2.55 9.61
N ASN A 50 -17.98 1.55 9.43
CA ASN A 50 -17.11 1.06 10.49
C ASN A 50 -16.03 2.10 10.83
N PHE A 51 -15.46 2.77 9.82
CA PHE A 51 -14.53 3.87 10.05
C PHE A 51 -15.17 5.00 10.89
N MET A 52 -16.40 5.40 10.55
CA MET A 52 -17.13 6.44 11.31
C MET A 52 -17.39 6.01 12.75
N LEU A 53 -17.70 4.74 12.99
CA LEU A 53 -17.87 4.21 14.36
C LEU A 53 -16.57 4.26 15.15
N VAL A 54 -15.44 3.87 14.54
CA VAL A 54 -14.11 3.91 15.19
C VAL A 54 -13.70 5.36 15.47
N LEU A 55 -14.02 6.28 14.56
CA LEU A 55 -13.79 7.71 14.72
C LEU A 55 -14.62 8.30 15.88
N GLN A 56 -15.93 7.99 15.93
CA GLN A 56 -16.82 8.42 17.02
C GLN A 56 -16.36 7.89 18.39
N LYS A 57 -15.85 6.66 18.43
CA LYS A 57 -15.29 6.05 19.65
C LYS A 57 -13.90 6.58 20.04
N LYS A 58 -13.33 7.53 19.29
CA LYS A 58 -11.98 8.09 19.50
C LYS A 58 -10.88 7.02 19.56
N LEU A 59 -11.06 5.95 18.78
CA LEU A 59 -10.10 4.85 18.70
C LEU A 59 -9.07 5.04 17.58
N VAL A 60 -9.14 6.15 16.84
CA VAL A 60 -8.23 6.48 15.75
C VAL A 60 -7.05 7.30 16.29
N GLU A 61 -5.83 6.85 16.01
CA GLU A 61 -4.59 7.49 16.47
C GLU A 61 -3.98 8.38 15.37
N GLU A 62 -3.79 7.80 14.18
CA GLU A 62 -3.18 8.46 13.02
C GLU A 62 -4.08 8.32 11.79
N VAL A 63 -4.16 9.38 11.00
CA VAL A 63 -4.92 9.42 9.75
C VAL A 63 -4.08 10.05 8.65
N ILE A 64 -3.99 9.38 7.51
CA ILE A 64 -3.32 9.86 6.29
C ILE A 64 -4.35 9.91 5.17
N PHE A 65 -4.31 10.99 4.39
CA PHE A 65 -5.25 11.22 3.30
C PHE A 65 -4.52 11.29 1.96
N ASP A 66 -4.91 10.41 1.03
CA ASP A 66 -4.32 10.30 -0.32
C ASP A 66 -5.27 10.80 -1.42
N GLY A 67 -6.18 11.73 -1.09
CA GLY A 67 -7.15 12.30 -2.03
C GLY A 67 -8.36 11.40 -2.34
N SER A 68 -8.16 10.10 -2.54
CA SER A 68 -9.21 9.12 -2.88
C SER A 68 -9.53 8.16 -1.73
N HIS A 69 -8.56 7.95 -0.85
CA HIS A 69 -8.62 6.99 0.25
C HIS A 69 -8.17 7.65 1.56
N ILE A 70 -8.73 7.16 2.66
CA ILE A 70 -8.27 7.47 4.00
C ILE A 70 -7.56 6.22 4.53
N LEU A 71 -6.29 6.38 4.86
CA LEU A 71 -5.55 5.41 5.66
C LEU A 71 -5.66 5.80 7.13
N PHE A 72 -5.97 4.86 7.99
CA PHE A 72 -6.06 5.13 9.42
C PHE A 72 -5.46 3.99 10.24
N ARG A 73 -4.94 4.35 11.42
CA ARG A 73 -4.43 3.42 12.43
C ARG A 73 -5.22 3.58 13.72
N CYS A 74 -5.62 2.46 14.31
CA CYS A 74 -6.30 2.47 15.61
C CYS A 74 -5.28 2.48 16.75
N VAL A 75 -5.68 3.02 17.90
CA VAL A 75 -4.88 3.00 19.13
C VAL A 75 -4.50 1.56 19.48
N ASN A 76 -3.23 1.33 19.80
CA ASN A 76 -2.65 0.02 20.12
C ASN A 76 -2.68 -1.03 18.98
N GLN A 77 -2.96 -0.62 17.73
CA GLN A 77 -2.88 -1.50 16.58
C GLN A 77 -1.78 -1.03 15.64
N ALA A 78 -0.83 -1.92 15.31
CA ALA A 78 0.23 -1.61 14.35
C ALA A 78 -0.27 -1.66 12.88
N GLN A 79 -1.45 -2.24 12.65
CA GLN A 79 -1.99 -2.44 11.32
C GLN A 79 -2.70 -1.18 10.80
N TRP A 80 -2.36 -0.81 9.56
CA TRP A 80 -3.02 0.26 8.83
C TRP A 80 -4.26 -0.28 8.11
N HIS A 81 -5.34 0.48 8.17
CA HIS A 81 -6.60 0.19 7.50
C HIS A 81 -6.89 1.23 6.42
N VAL A 82 -7.60 0.83 5.37
CA VAL A 82 -7.99 1.72 4.26
C VAL A 82 -9.50 1.81 4.18
N THR A 83 -10.04 3.01 4.04
CA THR A 83 -11.44 3.25 3.65
C THR A 83 -11.50 4.18 2.44
N GLN A 84 -12.55 4.07 1.64
CA GLN A 84 -12.84 5.04 0.58
C GLN A 84 -13.26 6.38 1.17
N ALA A 85 -12.77 7.48 0.59
CA ALA A 85 -13.09 8.84 1.00
C ALA A 85 -14.20 9.49 0.15
N GLU A 86 -14.55 8.83 -0.97
CA GLU A 86 -15.37 9.37 -2.07
C GLU A 86 -16.74 9.96 -1.65
N PRO A 87 -17.47 9.40 -0.67
CA PRO A 87 -18.73 10.01 -0.24
C PRO A 87 -18.55 11.29 0.58
N MET A 88 -17.38 11.49 1.19
CA MET A 88 -17.20 12.47 2.26
C MET A 88 -16.33 13.67 1.89
N ILE A 89 -15.58 13.62 0.78
CA ILE A 89 -14.80 14.77 0.28
C ILE A 89 -15.70 15.89 -0.26
N ARG A 90 -16.90 15.56 -0.76
CA ARG A 90 -17.87 16.57 -1.23
C ARG A 90 -18.45 17.41 -0.10
N GLY A 91 -18.45 16.91 1.13
CA GLY A 91 -18.88 17.66 2.31
C GLY A 91 -17.68 17.97 3.19
N LYS A 92 -17.23 19.23 3.26
CA LYS A 92 -16.19 19.74 4.17
C LYS A 92 -16.31 19.29 5.66
N GLU A 93 -17.41 18.65 6.02
CA GLU A 93 -17.77 18.01 7.28
C GLU A 93 -16.82 16.90 7.74
N LEU A 94 -16.22 16.09 6.85
CA LEU A 94 -15.29 15.04 7.29
C LEU A 94 -13.97 15.62 7.81
N PHE A 95 -13.43 16.62 7.11
CA PHE A 95 -12.22 17.30 7.57
C PHE A 95 -12.47 18.02 8.90
N LYS A 96 -13.62 18.70 9.06
CA LYS A 96 -14.04 19.26 10.36
C LYS A 96 -14.12 18.19 11.45
N SER A 97 -14.71 17.04 11.14
CA SER A 97 -14.82 15.92 12.10
C SER A 97 -13.44 15.42 12.51
N LEU A 98 -12.54 15.14 11.57
CA LEU A 98 -11.17 14.68 11.85
C LEU A 98 -10.37 15.68 12.71
N VAL A 99 -10.51 16.98 12.42
CA VAL A 99 -9.91 18.06 13.23
C VAL A 99 -10.55 18.14 14.62
N GLN A 100 -11.87 18.02 14.73
CA GLN A 100 -12.60 18.03 16.00
C GLN A 100 -12.21 16.86 16.90
N TYR A 101 -11.92 15.69 16.31
CA TYR A 101 -11.48 14.50 17.05
C TYR A 101 -9.98 14.48 17.36
N ARG A 102 -9.23 15.57 17.07
CA ARG A 102 -7.78 15.71 17.33
C ARG A 102 -6.95 14.54 16.78
N CYS A 103 -7.32 13.99 15.63
CA CYS A 103 -6.48 13.00 14.96
C CYS A 103 -5.14 13.65 14.58
N GLN A 104 -4.02 12.96 14.80
CA GLN A 104 -2.73 13.46 14.33
C GLN A 104 -2.66 13.28 12.80
N PHE A 105 -2.49 14.40 12.10
CA PHE A 105 -2.24 14.43 10.66
C PHE A 105 -0.73 14.31 10.44
N LYS A 106 -0.30 13.33 9.66
CA LYS A 106 1.08 13.18 9.18
C LYS A 106 1.11 13.17 7.66
#